data_AF-A0A965QKA0-F1
#
_entry.id   AF-A0A965QKA0-F1
#
_cell.length_a   1.000
_cell.length_b   1.000
_cell.length_c   1.000
_cell.angle_alpha   90.00
_cell.angle_beta   90.00
_cell.angle_gamma   90.00
#
_symmetry.space_group_name_H-M   'P 1'
#
loop_
_entity.id
_entity.type
_entity.pdbx_description
1 polymer ?
#
loop_
_entity_poly.entity_id
_entity_poly.type
_entity_poly.pdbx_seq_one_letter_code
_entity_poly.pdbx_strand_id
1 'polypeptide(L)'
;GTSSPFLNNPVLPAAVAQSATGQYAATGITLYKSGSNTLTFTACGLAGLNQTVTVNPAAQNSVRLSTTNDEASPPAHSSEVYCPFAAASTTNNVQCNTLYAYNLDQYGNATAGTNACSSWSWSGQTGSAAPSVPGTAGRTASLSTTNAFLDGTLTCNTSAGLTAQTILYGGIKSLELGTYTGSPGPVSLTAGSSNFSFSTLKINTQKQNDTIALPAAGDGAQSVSFNASAGLTLSDITALSTPQNCTFTSGACTLPWSSLSFQKTLSNKTLTLSVRGVSVTTGNISVSPAAAHHLTVVSPAAASSVTAGTAFNASIEVRDQFENVVPTAGCTSLTPSVSAGNSPNGTAPTLNSASSHASGVYSLSNLVLVKKNASETLSFTPAGCALSAATVGLQVNENTLNSVRISTTNNDSSPPAHMTELNCLLSNASPSDSNAVACGTLYAYSLDTYGNAVGSSSSPCDSWSYVANTGGGSLSPSLTNTAKSHTLTHTDFFDGQLTCTKSGTTAVVNVYGGVSRIDIPSADRTSTDTAAVANNNNFSVSRIKAYSRKGGADVVFPDGSQQVSVSTTY
;
A
#
# COMPACT_ATOMS: atom_id res chain seq x y z
N GLY A 1 -27.84 54.37 -43.41
CA GLY A 1 -26.37 54.42 -43.49
C GLY A 1 -25.84 54.50 -42.08
N THR A 2 -25.13 53.47 -41.63
CA THR A 2 -24.34 53.51 -40.39
C THR A 2 -22.96 54.06 -40.73
N SER A 3 -22.53 55.03 -39.94
CA SER A 3 -21.32 55.82 -40.12
C SER A 3 -20.06 54.97 -39.94
N SER A 4 -19.39 54.65 -41.04
CA SER A 4 -17.96 54.37 -41.04
C SER A 4 -17.22 55.71 -41.16
N PRO A 5 -16.15 55.96 -40.38
CA PRO A 5 -15.44 57.24 -40.35
C PRO A 5 -14.73 57.62 -41.67
N PHE A 6 -14.78 56.78 -42.70
CA PHE A 6 -14.13 57.00 -44.00
C PHE A 6 -15.10 57.13 -45.18
N LEU A 7 -16.41 56.96 -44.98
CA LEU A 7 -17.38 57.08 -46.08
C LEU A 7 -17.82 58.55 -46.24
N ASN A 8 -17.05 59.30 -47.02
CA ASN A 8 -17.54 60.56 -47.56
C ASN A 8 -18.74 60.27 -48.47
N ASN A 9 -19.87 60.94 -48.23
CA ASN A 9 -21.01 60.88 -49.14
C ASN A 9 -20.57 61.41 -50.52
N PRO A 10 -21.04 60.79 -51.63
CA PRO A 10 -20.74 61.30 -52.96
C PRO A 10 -21.20 62.76 -53.05
N VAL A 11 -20.32 63.62 -53.59
CA VAL A 11 -20.68 65.02 -53.84
C VAL A 11 -21.38 65.05 -55.18
N LEU A 12 -22.70 65.25 -55.13
CA LEU A 12 -23.57 65.41 -56.30
C LEU A 12 -24.03 66.87 -56.38
N PRO A 13 -24.09 67.47 -57.58
CA PRO A 13 -24.67 68.80 -57.74
C PRO A 13 -26.17 68.78 -57.42
N ALA A 14 -26.66 69.83 -56.74
CA ALA A 14 -28.05 69.92 -56.25
C ALA A 14 -29.10 70.03 -57.37
N ALA A 15 -28.70 70.53 -58.56
CA ALA A 15 -29.52 70.57 -59.76
C ALA A 15 -28.62 70.75 -60.99
N VAL A 16 -29.01 70.17 -62.12
CA VAL A 16 -28.34 70.34 -63.41
C VAL A 16 -29.25 71.18 -64.30
N ALA A 17 -28.83 72.39 -64.68
CA ALA A 17 -29.61 73.22 -65.57
C ALA A 17 -29.55 72.68 -67.01
N GLN A 18 -30.68 72.71 -67.70
CA GLN A 18 -30.73 72.39 -69.12
C GLN A 18 -30.13 73.55 -69.93
N SER A 19 -29.17 73.25 -70.80
CA SER A 19 -28.65 74.22 -71.76
C SER A 19 -29.72 74.59 -72.81
N ALA A 20 -29.50 75.69 -73.52
CA ALA A 20 -30.38 76.15 -74.60
C ALA A 20 -30.53 75.14 -75.76
N THR A 21 -29.65 74.13 -75.85
CA THR A 21 -29.69 73.04 -76.85
C THR A 21 -30.29 71.74 -76.28
N GLY A 22 -30.85 71.76 -75.07
CA GLY A 22 -31.50 70.62 -74.45
C GLY A 22 -30.59 69.67 -73.67
N GLN A 23 -29.28 69.93 -73.63
CA GLN A 23 -28.30 69.10 -72.91
C GLN A 23 -28.22 69.45 -71.42
N TYR A 24 -28.13 68.45 -70.55
CA TYR A 24 -27.86 68.61 -69.12
C TYR A 24 -26.39 68.29 -68.85
N ALA A 25 -25.64 69.26 -68.31
CA ALA A 25 -24.22 69.08 -68.00
C ALA A 25 -23.98 69.26 -66.50
N ALA A 26 -23.63 68.17 -65.81
CA ALA A 26 -23.22 68.20 -64.41
C ALA A 26 -21.69 68.24 -64.33
N THR A 27 -21.14 69.22 -63.62
CA THR A 27 -19.72 69.28 -63.27
C THR A 27 -19.54 69.05 -61.77
N GLY A 28 -18.38 68.56 -61.35
CA GLY A 28 -18.06 68.37 -59.93
C GLY A 28 -18.62 67.12 -59.25
N ILE A 29 -19.07 66.11 -60.02
CA ILE A 29 -19.45 64.81 -59.44
C ILE A 29 -18.19 64.14 -58.87
N THR A 30 -18.16 63.94 -57.56
CA THR A 30 -17.06 63.22 -56.90
C THR A 30 -17.59 61.94 -56.27
N LEU A 31 -17.07 60.81 -56.75
CA LEU A 31 -17.38 59.47 -56.23
C LEU A 31 -16.20 58.99 -55.39
N TYR A 32 -16.48 58.59 -54.15
CA TYR A 32 -15.44 58.19 -53.20
C TYR A 32 -15.30 56.67 -53.04
N LYS A 33 -16.30 55.88 -53.46
CA LYS A 33 -16.29 54.42 -53.35
C LYS A 33 -15.75 53.80 -54.63
N SER A 34 -14.67 53.01 -54.53
CA SER A 34 -14.13 52.27 -55.67
C SER A 34 -15.08 51.16 -56.13
N GLY A 35 -14.94 50.75 -57.40
CA GLY A 35 -15.73 49.71 -58.01
C GLY A 35 -16.89 50.25 -58.87
N SER A 36 -17.85 49.38 -59.13
CA SER A 36 -19.02 49.69 -59.97
C SER A 36 -20.02 50.54 -59.19
N ASN A 37 -20.19 51.79 -59.60
CA ASN A 37 -21.16 52.72 -59.04
C ASN A 37 -22.27 52.96 -60.08
N THR A 38 -23.53 52.86 -59.66
CA THR A 38 -24.66 53.21 -60.54
C THR A 38 -25.09 54.64 -60.27
N LEU A 39 -24.97 55.49 -61.28
CA LEU A 39 -25.56 56.82 -61.31
C LEU A 39 -26.94 56.72 -61.96
N THR A 40 -27.97 57.11 -61.22
CA THR A 40 -29.34 57.17 -61.74
C THR A 40 -29.67 58.62 -62.09
N PHE A 41 -29.97 58.86 -63.36
CA PHE A 41 -30.41 60.15 -63.87
C PHE A 41 -31.92 60.13 -64.02
N THR A 42 -32.62 60.98 -63.26
CA THR A 42 -34.08 61.11 -63.32
C THR A 42 -34.45 62.50 -63.80
N ALA A 43 -35.28 62.58 -64.83
CA ALA A 43 -35.89 63.82 -65.32
C ALA A 43 -37.40 63.78 -65.06
N CYS A 44 -38.03 64.93 -64.79
CA CYS A 44 -39.44 65.01 -64.41
C CYS A 44 -40.34 64.23 -65.39
N GLY A 45 -41.02 63.18 -64.87
CA GLY A 45 -41.97 62.37 -65.63
C GLY A 45 -41.38 61.23 -66.47
N LEU A 46 -40.06 61.01 -66.45
CA LEU A 46 -39.39 59.92 -67.18
C LEU A 46 -38.81 58.86 -66.24
N ALA A 47 -38.75 57.61 -66.72
CA ALA A 47 -38.06 56.54 -66.01
C ALA A 47 -36.55 56.86 -65.89
N GLY A 48 -35.96 56.56 -64.73
CA GLY A 48 -34.55 56.84 -64.48
C GLY A 48 -33.63 56.07 -65.43
N LEU A 49 -32.64 56.76 -66.01
CA LEU A 49 -31.56 56.14 -66.77
C LEU A 49 -30.40 55.79 -65.84
N ASN A 50 -30.04 54.53 -65.77
CA ASN A 50 -28.91 54.07 -64.96
C ASN A 50 -27.64 53.99 -65.83
N GLN A 51 -26.57 54.66 -65.38
CA GLN A 51 -25.25 54.51 -65.95
C GLN A 51 -24.31 53.93 -64.91
N THR A 52 -23.59 52.88 -65.29
CA THR A 52 -22.56 52.30 -64.44
C THR A 52 -21.23 53.00 -64.71
N VAL A 53 -20.63 53.54 -63.67
CA VAL A 53 -19.30 54.17 -63.68
C VAL A 53 -18.37 53.36 -62.78
N THR A 54 -17.24 52.92 -63.34
CA THR A 54 -16.20 52.25 -62.57
C THR A 54 -15.24 53.28 -62.01
N VAL A 55 -15.12 53.33 -60.68
CA VAL A 55 -14.15 54.18 -59.98
C VAL A 55 -12.95 53.32 -59.58
N ASN A 56 -11.77 53.68 -60.07
CA ASN A 56 -10.54 53.03 -59.64
C ASN A 56 -10.11 53.58 -58.26
N PRO A 57 -9.51 52.76 -57.39
CA PRO A 57 -8.93 53.24 -56.14
C PRO A 57 -7.86 54.31 -56.40
N ALA A 58 -7.74 55.29 -55.50
CA ALA A 58 -6.68 56.29 -55.57
C ALA A 58 -5.32 55.71 -55.11
N ALA A 59 -4.27 56.55 -55.13
CA ALA A 59 -2.95 56.15 -54.66
C ALA A 59 -3.00 55.65 -53.20
N GLN A 60 -2.14 54.67 -52.91
CA GLN A 60 -2.05 54.07 -51.58
C GLN A 60 -1.70 55.13 -50.54
N ASN A 61 -2.47 55.18 -49.45
CA ASN A 61 -2.31 56.14 -48.36
C ASN A 61 -2.06 55.47 -47.00
N SER A 62 -2.61 54.27 -46.79
CA SER A 62 -2.43 53.54 -45.54
C SER A 62 -2.47 52.03 -45.75
N VAL A 63 -2.10 51.28 -44.70
CA VAL A 63 -2.19 49.83 -44.66
C VAL A 63 -2.87 49.41 -43.39
N ARG A 64 -3.69 48.37 -43.46
CA ARG A 64 -4.34 47.75 -42.29
C ARG A 64 -4.13 46.25 -42.27
N LEU A 65 -4.07 45.72 -41.07
CA LEU A 65 -4.10 44.29 -40.80
C LEU A 65 -5.47 43.91 -40.22
N SER A 66 -6.03 42.79 -40.68
CA SER A 66 -7.28 42.23 -40.16
C SER A 66 -7.20 40.70 -40.08
N THR A 67 -7.91 40.10 -39.12
CA THR A 67 -8.09 38.64 -39.03
C THR A 67 -9.21 38.11 -39.93
N THR A 68 -9.98 38.98 -40.59
CA THR A 68 -11.07 38.62 -41.49
C THR A 68 -10.72 38.92 -42.94
N ASN A 69 -11.14 38.03 -43.85
CA ASN A 69 -10.95 38.21 -45.28
C ASN A 69 -12.22 38.80 -45.92
N ASP A 70 -12.36 40.12 -45.92
CA ASP A 70 -13.39 40.83 -46.70
C ASP A 70 -12.74 41.93 -47.54
N GLU A 71 -12.70 41.73 -48.86
CA GLU A 71 -12.17 42.74 -49.80
C GLU A 71 -13.21 43.79 -50.20
N ALA A 72 -14.50 43.44 -50.12
CA ALA A 72 -15.59 44.32 -50.54
C ALA A 72 -15.87 45.40 -49.50
N SER A 73 -15.58 45.10 -48.22
CA SER A 73 -15.59 46.06 -47.12
C SER A 73 -14.33 45.87 -46.28
N PRO A 74 -13.28 46.70 -46.48
CA PRO A 74 -12.04 46.54 -45.74
C PRO A 74 -12.33 46.58 -44.23
N PRO A 75 -11.97 45.50 -43.49
CA PRO A 75 -12.32 45.40 -42.09
C PRO A 75 -11.65 46.46 -41.23
N ALA A 76 -12.13 46.59 -39.98
CA ALA A 76 -11.43 47.36 -38.96
C ALA A 76 -10.01 46.81 -38.76
N HIS A 77 -9.06 47.71 -38.49
CA HIS A 77 -7.70 47.30 -38.20
C HIS A 77 -7.66 46.54 -36.87
N SER A 78 -7.14 45.31 -36.90
CA SER A 78 -6.78 44.57 -35.70
C SER A 78 -5.48 45.15 -35.14
N SER A 79 -5.57 45.96 -34.09
CA SER A 79 -4.40 46.44 -33.34
C SER A 79 -3.78 45.35 -32.45
N GLU A 80 -4.61 44.36 -32.09
CA GLU A 80 -4.26 43.27 -31.18
C GLU A 80 -4.91 41.97 -31.64
N VAL A 81 -4.17 40.88 -31.58
CA VAL A 81 -4.66 39.54 -31.94
C VAL A 81 -4.14 38.53 -30.93
N TYR A 82 -5.08 37.84 -30.29
CA TYR A 82 -4.78 36.69 -29.45
C TYR A 82 -4.61 35.43 -30.32
N CYS A 83 -3.54 34.70 -30.07
CA CYS A 83 -3.21 33.45 -30.75
C CYS A 83 -3.48 32.28 -29.79
N PRO A 84 -4.58 31.52 -29.98
CA PRO A 84 -4.89 30.39 -29.12
C PRO A 84 -3.93 29.21 -29.34
N PHE A 85 -3.99 28.22 -28.45
CA PHE A 85 -3.39 26.93 -28.74
C PHE A 85 -4.10 26.24 -29.91
N ALA A 86 -3.32 25.53 -30.74
CA ALA A 86 -3.89 24.70 -31.79
C ALA A 86 -4.83 23.64 -31.19
N ALA A 87 -6.09 23.63 -31.65
CA ALA A 87 -7.08 22.66 -31.19
C ALA A 87 -6.60 21.22 -31.48
N ALA A 88 -6.72 20.33 -30.49
CA ALA A 88 -6.41 18.89 -30.59
C ALA A 88 -4.94 18.48 -30.80
N SER A 89 -3.96 19.36 -30.53
CA SER A 89 -2.54 18.97 -30.59
C SER A 89 -1.95 18.65 -29.21
N THR A 90 -1.27 17.50 -29.10
CA THR A 90 -0.38 17.15 -27.97
C THR A 90 0.89 18.01 -27.93
N THR A 91 1.16 18.78 -28.98
CA THR A 91 2.26 19.75 -29.04
C THR A 91 1.78 21.12 -28.55
N ASN A 92 2.65 21.85 -27.84
CA ASN A 92 2.35 23.18 -27.28
C ASN A 92 2.47 24.26 -28.36
N ASN A 93 1.74 24.09 -29.47
CA ASN A 93 1.82 24.99 -30.60
C ASN A 93 0.80 26.12 -30.43
N VAL A 94 1.28 27.35 -30.37
CA VAL A 94 0.45 28.55 -30.44
C VAL A 94 0.23 28.87 -31.92
N GLN A 95 -1.01 29.05 -32.33
CA GLN A 95 -1.37 29.36 -33.72
C GLN A 95 -2.20 30.63 -33.78
N CYS A 96 -1.71 31.61 -34.53
CA CYS A 96 -2.45 32.83 -34.79
C CYS A 96 -3.42 32.62 -35.96
N ASN A 97 -4.58 33.27 -35.90
CA ASN A 97 -5.43 33.40 -37.08
C ASN A 97 -4.64 34.05 -38.23
N THR A 98 -4.95 33.65 -39.46
CA THR A 98 -4.37 34.28 -40.64
C THR A 98 -4.69 35.77 -40.64
N LEU A 99 -3.63 36.59 -40.71
CA LEU A 99 -3.74 38.03 -40.87
C LEU A 99 -3.72 38.38 -42.35
N TYR A 100 -4.63 39.27 -42.74
CA TYR A 100 -4.78 39.80 -44.08
C TYR A 100 -4.38 41.27 -44.07
N ALA A 101 -3.46 41.64 -44.96
CA ALA A 101 -3.05 43.02 -45.16
C ALA A 101 -3.87 43.67 -46.29
N TYR A 102 -4.29 44.91 -46.06
CA TYR A 102 -5.10 45.72 -46.97
C TYR A 102 -4.42 47.05 -47.23
N ASN A 103 -4.10 47.31 -48.49
CA ASN A 103 -3.67 48.63 -48.94
C ASN A 103 -4.90 49.49 -49.15
N LEU A 104 -4.96 50.63 -48.46
CA LEU A 104 -6.09 51.55 -48.54
C LEU A 104 -5.65 52.87 -49.15
N ASP A 105 -6.50 53.43 -50.00
CA ASP A 105 -6.37 54.82 -50.43
C ASP A 105 -6.84 55.80 -49.34
N GLN A 106 -6.76 57.10 -49.60
CA GLN A 106 -7.17 58.15 -48.65
C GLN A 106 -8.67 58.15 -48.34
N TYR A 107 -9.48 57.43 -49.11
CA TYR A 107 -10.93 57.29 -48.94
C TYR A 107 -11.33 55.94 -48.33
N GLY A 108 -10.36 55.10 -47.96
CA GLY A 108 -10.59 53.80 -47.34
C GLY A 108 -10.95 52.69 -48.32
N ASN A 109 -10.71 52.87 -49.62
CA ASN A 109 -10.91 51.82 -50.61
C ASN A 109 -9.72 50.87 -50.66
N ALA A 110 -9.97 49.57 -50.71
CA ALA A 110 -8.92 48.58 -50.89
C ALA A 110 -8.38 48.61 -52.34
N THR A 111 -7.07 48.74 -52.49
CA THR A 111 -6.39 48.62 -53.78
C THR A 111 -6.25 47.14 -54.14
N ALA A 112 -6.81 46.70 -55.27
CA ALA A 112 -6.71 45.30 -55.70
C ALA A 112 -5.26 44.92 -56.03
N GLY A 113 -4.68 43.97 -55.29
CA GLY A 113 -3.32 43.49 -55.50
C GLY A 113 -2.93 42.38 -54.53
N THR A 114 -2.27 41.34 -55.04
CA THR A 114 -1.91 40.11 -54.30
C THR A 114 -0.78 40.27 -53.28
N ASN A 115 -0.09 41.42 -53.27
CA ASN A 115 1.08 41.69 -52.42
C ASN A 115 0.95 43.04 -51.69
N ALA A 116 0.08 43.09 -50.67
CA ALA A 116 -0.08 44.29 -49.85
C ALA A 116 1.21 44.64 -49.09
N CYS A 117 1.91 43.63 -48.56
CA CYS A 117 3.19 43.78 -47.88
C CYS A 117 4.34 43.38 -48.82
N SER A 118 5.37 44.23 -48.90
CA SER A 118 6.65 43.91 -49.54
C SER A 118 7.53 43.05 -48.63
N SER A 119 7.35 43.15 -47.30
CA SER A 119 7.98 42.28 -46.32
C SER A 119 7.14 42.20 -45.03
N TRP A 120 7.27 41.07 -44.35
CA TRP A 120 6.79 40.89 -42.99
C TRP A 120 8.00 40.81 -42.05
N SER A 121 7.92 41.48 -40.91
CA SER A 121 8.96 41.46 -39.89
C SER A 121 8.34 41.27 -38.52
N TRP A 122 9.05 40.54 -37.66
CA TRP A 122 8.64 40.27 -36.29
C TRP A 122 9.64 40.88 -35.30
N SER A 123 9.11 41.55 -34.30
CA SER A 123 9.87 42.02 -33.13
C SER A 123 9.28 41.38 -31.88
N GLY A 124 9.97 40.38 -31.33
CA GLY A 124 9.56 39.70 -30.10
C GLY A 124 9.96 40.48 -28.85
N GLN A 125 9.19 40.31 -27.77
CA GLN A 125 9.57 40.74 -26.43
C GLN A 125 10.58 39.77 -25.79
N THR A 126 11.25 40.18 -24.72
CA THR A 126 12.27 39.36 -24.04
C THR A 126 11.67 38.05 -23.53
N GLY A 127 12.24 36.93 -24.00
CA GLY A 127 11.81 35.58 -23.62
C GLY A 127 10.65 35.02 -24.44
N SER A 128 10.02 35.80 -25.33
CA SER A 128 9.03 35.29 -26.30
C SER A 128 9.71 34.43 -27.36
N ALA A 129 9.02 33.40 -27.86
CA ALA A 129 9.46 32.75 -29.08
C ALA A 129 9.39 33.68 -30.29
N ALA A 130 10.28 33.42 -31.25
CA ALA A 130 10.16 33.96 -32.60
C ALA A 130 9.25 33.01 -33.42
N PRO A 131 8.06 33.46 -33.86
CA PRO A 131 7.24 32.70 -34.80
C PRO A 131 7.93 32.55 -36.14
N SER A 132 7.58 31.48 -36.86
CA SER A 132 7.86 31.39 -38.28
C SER A 132 7.09 32.48 -39.01
N VAL A 133 7.77 33.56 -39.40
CA VAL A 133 7.20 34.64 -40.21
C VAL A 133 7.38 34.27 -41.68
N PRO A 134 6.37 34.46 -42.55
CA PRO A 134 6.58 34.40 -43.99
C PRO A 134 7.53 35.53 -44.40
N GLY A 135 8.82 35.22 -44.58
CA GLY A 135 9.85 36.22 -44.90
C GLY A 135 9.74 36.84 -46.30
N THR A 136 8.69 36.53 -47.06
CA THR A 136 8.47 36.95 -48.45
C THR A 136 7.26 37.86 -48.59
N ALA A 137 7.26 38.71 -49.62
CA ALA A 137 6.13 39.56 -49.99
C ALA A 137 4.84 38.75 -50.14
N GLY A 138 3.73 39.32 -49.68
CA GLY A 138 2.45 38.63 -49.72
C GLY A 138 1.36 39.37 -48.95
N ARG A 139 0.11 39.02 -49.25
CA ARG A 139 -1.07 39.60 -48.61
C ARG A 139 -1.38 39.00 -47.24
N THR A 140 -0.95 37.77 -46.97
CA THR A 140 -1.30 37.05 -45.74
C THR A 140 -0.08 36.70 -44.90
N ALA A 141 -0.27 36.69 -43.59
CA ALA A 141 0.68 36.15 -42.63
C ALA A 141 -0.01 35.16 -41.70
N SER A 142 0.50 33.94 -41.67
CA SER A 142 0.11 32.91 -40.70
C SER A 142 1.32 32.63 -39.81
N LEU A 143 1.12 32.68 -38.50
CA LEU A 143 2.19 32.56 -37.52
C LEU A 143 1.92 31.38 -36.60
N SER A 144 2.96 30.61 -36.34
CA SER A 144 2.94 29.56 -35.34
C SER A 144 4.27 29.47 -34.59
N THR A 145 4.21 29.11 -33.32
CA THR A 145 5.39 28.83 -32.47
C THR A 145 5.17 27.56 -31.68
N THR A 146 6.20 26.72 -31.64
CA THR A 146 6.19 25.48 -30.85
C THR A 146 6.83 25.71 -29.47
N ASN A 147 6.19 25.21 -28.41
CA ASN A 147 6.73 25.12 -27.06
C ASN A 147 7.12 26.46 -26.41
N ALA A 148 6.41 27.54 -26.72
CA ALA A 148 6.71 28.84 -26.15
C ALA A 148 5.49 29.74 -26.09
N PHE A 149 5.53 30.69 -25.16
CA PHE A 149 4.62 31.82 -25.17
C PHE A 149 5.02 32.81 -26.28
N LEU A 150 4.02 33.51 -26.80
CA LEU A 150 4.17 34.50 -27.85
C LEU A 150 3.84 35.87 -27.26
N ASP A 151 4.74 36.84 -27.43
CA ASP A 151 4.53 38.25 -27.13
C ASP A 151 5.43 39.08 -28.06
N GLY A 152 4.82 39.88 -28.93
CA GLY A 152 5.57 40.76 -29.83
C GLY A 152 4.71 41.46 -30.87
N THR A 153 5.39 42.15 -31.77
CA THR A 153 4.76 42.97 -32.81
C THR A 153 5.09 42.42 -34.18
N LEU A 154 4.05 42.11 -34.95
CA LEU A 154 4.15 41.81 -36.37
C LEU A 154 3.99 43.11 -37.15
N THR A 155 4.94 43.37 -38.06
CA THR A 155 4.95 44.56 -38.91
C THR A 155 4.89 44.15 -40.37
N CYS A 156 3.90 44.68 -41.09
CA CYS A 156 3.82 44.68 -42.55
C CYS A 156 4.45 45.98 -43.06
N ASN A 157 5.48 45.87 -43.90
CA ASN A 157 6.05 47.00 -44.63
C ASN A 157 5.63 46.92 -46.09
N THR A 158 5.37 48.06 -46.74
CA THR A 158 5.05 48.11 -48.18
C THR A 158 6.17 48.72 -48.99
N SER A 159 6.12 48.51 -50.31
CA SER A 159 7.05 49.15 -51.25
C SER A 159 6.90 50.68 -51.29
N ALA A 160 5.76 51.21 -50.86
CA ALA A 160 5.49 52.64 -50.75
C ALA A 160 6.02 53.26 -49.43
N GLY A 161 6.70 52.48 -48.57
CA GLY A 161 7.23 52.95 -47.29
C GLY A 161 6.17 53.08 -46.18
N LEU A 162 4.97 52.54 -46.39
CA LEU A 162 3.92 52.50 -45.37
C LEU A 162 4.07 51.26 -44.49
N THR A 163 3.67 51.39 -43.22
CA THR A 163 3.75 50.30 -42.24
C THR A 163 2.45 50.10 -41.49
N ALA A 164 2.08 48.84 -41.27
CA ALA A 164 1.00 48.47 -40.35
C ALA A 164 1.53 47.47 -39.32
N GLN A 165 1.13 47.65 -38.07
CA GLN A 165 1.59 46.85 -36.94
C GLN A 165 0.41 46.22 -36.21
N THR A 166 0.59 45.01 -35.71
CA THR A 166 -0.36 44.39 -34.77
C THR A 166 0.42 43.68 -33.66
N ILE A 167 -0.12 43.72 -32.44
CA ILE A 167 0.42 42.98 -31.32
C ILE A 167 -0.12 41.55 -31.39
N LEU A 168 0.78 40.57 -31.37
CA LEU A 168 0.43 39.16 -31.26
C LEU A 168 0.84 38.65 -29.89
N TYR A 169 -0.11 38.03 -29.19
CA TYR A 169 0.14 37.42 -27.90
C TYR A 169 -0.61 36.09 -27.76
N GLY A 170 -0.05 35.15 -27.01
CA GLY A 170 -0.65 33.83 -26.84
C GLY A 170 0.23 32.85 -26.07
N GLY A 171 -0.31 31.67 -25.81
CA GLY A 171 0.37 30.64 -25.01
C GLY A 171 0.39 30.92 -23.51
N ILE A 172 1.03 30.03 -22.75
CA ILE A 172 1.11 30.08 -21.28
C ILE A 172 2.44 30.70 -20.86
N LYS A 173 2.39 31.85 -20.19
CA LYS A 173 3.55 32.47 -19.53
C LYS A 173 3.77 31.90 -18.14
N SER A 174 2.70 31.86 -17.36
CA SER A 174 2.72 31.36 -15.99
C SER A 174 1.40 30.69 -15.64
N LEU A 175 1.48 29.83 -14.64
CA LEU A 175 0.32 29.24 -13.99
C LEU A 175 0.21 29.80 -12.58
N GLU A 176 -1.01 30.07 -12.17
CA GLU A 176 -1.33 30.51 -10.81
C GLU A 176 -2.40 29.62 -10.23
N LEU A 177 -2.15 29.14 -9.01
CA LEU A 177 -3.20 28.53 -8.22
C LEU A 177 -4.06 29.66 -7.63
N GLY A 178 -5.38 29.54 -7.79
CA GLY A 178 -6.32 30.46 -7.14
C GLY A 178 -6.27 30.36 -5.62
N THR A 179 -7.17 31.08 -4.95
CA THR A 179 -7.32 30.99 -3.50
C THR A 179 -7.63 29.54 -3.11
N TYR A 180 -6.72 28.94 -2.35
CA TYR A 180 -6.93 27.65 -1.73
C TYR A 180 -7.15 27.84 -0.23
N THR A 181 -7.82 26.88 0.38
CA THR A 181 -8.04 26.84 1.84
C THR A 181 -6.69 26.55 2.52
N GLY A 182 -5.96 27.62 2.80
CA GLY A 182 -4.59 27.59 3.30
C GLY A 182 -3.85 28.78 2.73
N SER A 183 -3.32 29.65 3.59
CA SER A 183 -2.41 30.73 3.20
C SER A 183 -1.29 30.19 2.27
N PRO A 184 -0.59 31.02 1.47
CA PRO A 184 0.62 30.63 0.71
C PRO A 184 1.76 29.98 1.55
N GLY A 185 1.58 29.84 2.87
CA GLY A 185 2.45 29.10 3.77
C GLY A 185 2.18 27.58 3.84
N PRO A 186 2.90 26.89 4.74
CA PRO A 186 2.72 25.46 4.96
C PRO A 186 1.29 25.12 5.38
N VAL A 187 0.70 24.10 4.77
CA VAL A 187 -0.61 23.56 5.14
C VAL A 187 -0.43 22.30 5.96
N SER A 188 -1.07 22.26 7.12
CA SER A 188 -1.14 21.06 7.97
C SER A 188 -2.55 20.47 7.89
N LEU A 189 -2.63 19.20 7.47
CA LEU A 189 -3.87 18.45 7.28
C LEU A 189 -3.86 17.20 8.16
N THR A 190 -5.02 16.59 8.32
CA THR A 190 -5.18 15.26 8.93
C THR A 190 -5.51 14.23 7.85
N ALA A 191 -4.96 13.02 7.94
CA ALA A 191 -5.23 11.97 6.96
C ALA A 191 -6.73 11.70 6.85
N GLY A 192 -7.23 11.54 5.62
CA GLY A 192 -8.65 11.39 5.33
C GLY A 192 -9.46 12.69 5.34
N SER A 193 -8.93 13.82 5.82
CA SER A 193 -9.64 15.10 5.77
C SER A 193 -9.68 15.67 4.36
N SER A 194 -10.86 16.11 3.91
CA SER A 194 -11.10 16.71 2.60
C SER A 194 -10.91 18.24 2.61
N ASN A 195 -9.90 18.73 3.33
CA ASN A 195 -9.76 20.15 3.62
C ASN A 195 -8.75 20.87 2.72
N PHE A 196 -8.14 20.16 1.76
CA PHE A 196 -7.24 20.77 0.78
C PHE A 196 -7.99 20.99 -0.53
N SER A 197 -8.30 22.23 -0.85
CA SER A 197 -8.93 22.58 -2.12
C SER A 197 -8.32 23.84 -2.70
N PHE A 198 -7.94 23.82 -3.98
CA PHE A 198 -7.74 25.02 -4.78
C PHE A 198 -8.92 25.13 -5.76
N SER A 199 -9.66 26.23 -5.68
CA SER A 199 -10.93 26.40 -6.40
C SER A 199 -10.76 26.65 -7.90
N THR A 200 -9.61 27.20 -8.30
CA THR A 200 -9.34 27.54 -9.69
C THR A 200 -7.86 27.37 -10.02
N LEU A 201 -7.56 26.87 -11.22
CA LEU A 201 -6.25 27.02 -11.86
C LEU A 201 -6.35 28.16 -12.87
N LYS A 202 -5.42 29.12 -12.81
CA LYS A 202 -5.36 30.25 -13.73
C LYS A 202 -4.16 30.11 -14.66
N ILE A 203 -4.40 30.33 -15.95
CA ILE A 203 -3.34 30.54 -16.94
C ILE A 203 -3.23 32.03 -17.18
N ASN A 204 -2.00 32.52 -17.09
CA ASN A 204 -1.66 33.86 -17.54
C ASN A 204 -0.85 33.78 -18.82
N THR A 205 -1.15 34.72 -19.72
CA THR A 205 -0.35 35.01 -20.92
C THR A 205 0.40 36.33 -20.71
N GLN A 206 1.19 36.74 -21.68
CA GLN A 206 1.94 37.99 -21.62
C GLN A 206 1.59 38.85 -22.84
N LYS A 207 1.33 40.14 -22.61
CA LYS A 207 1.07 41.12 -23.66
C LYS A 207 1.91 42.35 -23.38
N GLN A 208 2.83 42.68 -24.29
CA GLN A 208 3.73 43.82 -24.16
C GLN A 208 4.48 43.85 -22.81
N ASN A 209 4.98 42.69 -22.39
CA ASN A 209 5.60 42.45 -21.09
C ASN A 209 4.66 42.43 -19.86
N ASP A 210 3.39 42.83 -20.00
CA ASP A 210 2.41 42.72 -18.91
C ASP A 210 1.82 41.32 -18.82
N THR A 211 1.79 40.76 -17.61
CA THR A 211 1.14 39.47 -17.35
C THR A 211 -0.36 39.68 -17.24
N ILE A 212 -1.14 39.02 -18.10
CA ILE A 212 -2.60 39.16 -18.15
C ILE A 212 -3.27 37.79 -18.12
N ALA A 213 -4.48 37.71 -17.57
CA ALA A 213 -5.31 36.52 -17.69
C ALA A 213 -5.64 36.25 -19.17
N LEU A 214 -5.78 34.98 -19.57
CA LEU A 214 -6.21 34.67 -20.94
C LEU A 214 -7.55 35.37 -21.26
N PRO A 215 -7.74 35.85 -22.49
CA PRO A 215 -8.97 36.51 -22.90
C PRO A 215 -10.19 35.57 -22.83
N ALA A 216 -11.39 36.17 -22.78
CA ALA A 216 -12.66 35.47 -22.56
C ALA A 216 -12.99 34.37 -23.59
N ALA A 217 -12.42 34.45 -24.80
CA ALA A 217 -12.59 33.44 -25.84
C ALA A 217 -12.02 32.06 -25.47
N GLY A 218 -11.13 31.98 -24.45
CA GLY A 218 -10.62 30.73 -23.87
C GLY A 218 -9.74 29.90 -24.81
N ASP A 219 -8.94 29.01 -24.23
CA ASP A 219 -8.14 28.01 -24.96
C ASP A 219 -8.87 26.66 -25.12
N GLY A 220 -10.15 26.59 -24.74
CA GLY A 220 -10.92 25.35 -24.72
C GLY A 220 -10.45 24.36 -23.65
N ALA A 221 -10.76 23.07 -23.85
CA ALA A 221 -10.38 22.00 -22.93
C ALA A 221 -8.87 21.71 -23.03
N GLN A 222 -8.20 21.71 -21.89
CA GLN A 222 -6.77 21.45 -21.75
C GLN A 222 -6.54 20.30 -20.77
N SER A 223 -5.52 19.48 -21.04
CA SER A 223 -5.10 18.43 -20.12
C SER A 223 -4.14 18.99 -19.07
N VAL A 224 -4.51 18.83 -17.81
CA VAL A 224 -3.73 19.16 -16.62
C VAL A 224 -3.11 17.87 -16.10
N SER A 225 -1.78 17.82 -16.03
CA SER A 225 -1.06 16.74 -15.38
C SER A 225 -0.69 17.12 -13.95
N PHE A 226 -0.56 16.10 -13.11
CA PHE A 226 -0.22 16.24 -11.70
C PHE A 226 1.01 15.40 -11.43
N ASN A 227 1.96 16.00 -10.73
CA ASN A 227 3.15 15.33 -10.26
C ASN A 227 3.28 15.62 -8.77
N ALA A 228 3.47 14.56 -7.99
CA ALA A 228 3.73 14.68 -6.57
C ALA A 228 5.24 14.69 -6.30
N SER A 229 5.66 15.41 -5.26
CA SER A 229 7.04 15.32 -4.76
C SER A 229 7.37 13.90 -4.30
N ALA A 230 8.65 13.53 -4.32
CA ALA A 230 9.11 12.17 -3.99
C ALA A 230 8.54 11.65 -2.65
N GLY A 231 8.04 10.42 -2.63
CA GLY A 231 7.44 9.76 -1.46
C GLY A 231 5.95 10.09 -1.24
N LEU A 232 5.34 10.91 -2.11
CA LEU A 232 3.89 11.04 -2.24
C LEU A 232 3.48 10.42 -3.57
N THR A 233 2.61 9.43 -3.55
CA THR A 233 2.03 8.86 -4.78
C THR A 233 0.64 9.45 -5.01
N LEU A 234 0.20 9.52 -6.27
CA LEU A 234 -1.15 10.00 -6.59
C LEU A 234 -2.24 9.08 -6.01
N SER A 235 -1.94 7.79 -5.82
CA SER A 235 -2.82 6.85 -5.12
C SER A 235 -3.04 7.17 -3.64
N ASP A 236 -2.13 7.95 -3.02
CA ASP A 236 -2.31 8.41 -1.64
C ASP A 236 -3.28 9.60 -1.55
N ILE A 237 -3.77 10.10 -2.70
CA ILE A 237 -4.66 11.26 -2.80
C ILE A 237 -5.97 10.81 -3.45
N THR A 238 -7.05 10.81 -2.69
CA THR A 238 -8.36 10.43 -3.24
C THR A 238 -8.86 11.46 -4.25
N ALA A 239 -9.65 10.99 -5.21
CA ALA A 239 -10.28 11.79 -6.27
C ALA A 239 -9.31 12.44 -7.29
N LEU A 240 -8.00 12.18 -7.17
CA LEU A 240 -7.01 12.66 -8.13
C LEU A 240 -6.62 11.57 -9.13
N SER A 241 -7.19 11.64 -10.34
CA SER A 241 -6.72 10.86 -11.49
C SER A 241 -5.94 11.75 -12.47
N THR A 242 -5.09 11.17 -13.31
CA THR A 242 -4.28 11.93 -14.28
C THR A 242 -4.36 11.32 -15.68
N PRO A 243 -4.46 12.13 -16.75
CA PRO A 243 -4.62 13.60 -16.76
C PRO A 243 -6.07 14.04 -16.44
N GLN A 244 -6.24 15.27 -15.93
CA GLN A 244 -7.56 15.91 -15.81
C GLN A 244 -7.80 16.84 -16.98
N ASN A 245 -8.97 16.76 -17.61
CA ASN A 245 -9.34 17.72 -18.64
C ASN A 245 -10.12 18.87 -17.99
N CYS A 246 -9.72 20.11 -18.28
CA CYS A 246 -10.42 21.29 -17.80
C CYS A 246 -10.52 22.36 -18.88
N THR A 247 -11.69 23.00 -18.98
CA THR A 247 -11.93 24.09 -19.92
C THR A 247 -11.56 25.42 -19.29
N PHE A 248 -10.67 26.16 -19.95
CA PHE A 248 -10.29 27.51 -19.52
C PHE A 248 -11.24 28.55 -20.12
N THR A 249 -11.90 29.32 -19.27
CA THR A 249 -12.76 30.45 -19.65
C THR A 249 -12.23 31.71 -18.98
N SER A 250 -11.92 32.74 -19.76
CA SER A 250 -11.28 33.98 -19.26
C SER A 250 -10.03 33.70 -18.39
N GLY A 251 -9.19 32.75 -18.81
CA GLY A 251 -7.96 32.40 -18.10
C GLY A 251 -8.11 31.55 -16.85
N ALA A 252 -9.34 31.19 -16.45
CA ALA A 252 -9.57 30.35 -15.28
C ALA A 252 -10.22 29.01 -15.65
N CYS A 253 -9.78 27.97 -14.97
CA CYS A 253 -10.34 26.62 -15.02
C CYS A 253 -10.83 26.27 -13.61
N THR A 254 -12.08 25.84 -13.47
CA THR A 254 -12.59 25.21 -12.25
C THR A 254 -12.31 23.73 -12.32
N LEU A 255 -11.53 23.20 -11.38
CA LEU A 255 -11.21 21.78 -11.35
C LEU A 255 -12.40 20.99 -10.81
N PRO A 256 -12.60 19.74 -11.26
CA PRO A 256 -13.84 18.99 -11.02
C PRO A 256 -14.02 18.51 -9.57
N TRP A 257 -13.01 18.66 -8.71
CA TRP A 257 -13.04 18.22 -7.33
C TRP A 257 -13.27 19.43 -6.41
N SER A 258 -14.21 19.30 -5.49
CA SER A 258 -14.45 20.31 -4.44
C SER A 258 -13.40 20.24 -3.34
N SER A 259 -12.70 19.11 -3.21
CA SER A 259 -11.68 18.84 -2.21
C SER A 259 -10.80 17.64 -2.58
N LEU A 260 -9.54 17.69 -2.16
CA LEU A 260 -8.62 16.56 -2.15
C LEU A 260 -8.46 16.07 -0.70
N SER A 261 -8.33 14.76 -0.54
CA SER A 261 -8.05 14.13 0.74
C SER A 261 -6.81 13.24 0.60
N PHE A 262 -5.92 13.36 1.58
CA PHE A 262 -4.66 12.63 1.64
C PHE A 262 -4.80 11.49 2.63
N GLN A 263 -4.50 10.26 2.22
CA GLN A 263 -4.67 9.09 3.08
C GLN A 263 -3.40 8.76 3.86
N LYS A 264 -2.23 9.16 3.38
CA LYS A 264 -0.96 8.86 4.03
C LYS A 264 -0.37 10.05 4.75
N THR A 265 0.37 9.75 5.81
CA THR A 265 1.19 10.74 6.53
C THR A 265 2.30 11.27 5.65
N LEU A 266 2.48 12.57 5.66
CA LEU A 266 3.42 13.28 4.79
C LEU A 266 4.05 14.43 5.56
N SER A 267 5.33 14.70 5.30
CA SER A 267 6.03 15.85 5.85
C SER A 267 6.63 16.65 4.70
N ASN A 268 6.24 17.93 4.61
CA ASN A 268 6.77 18.90 3.65
C ASN A 268 6.77 18.40 2.20
N LYS A 269 5.63 17.88 1.73
CA LYS A 269 5.42 17.44 0.35
C LYS A 269 4.74 18.52 -0.47
N THR A 270 4.86 18.45 -1.78
CA THR A 270 4.23 19.41 -2.70
C THR A 270 3.52 18.68 -3.83
N LEU A 271 2.52 19.35 -4.40
CA LEU A 271 1.88 18.96 -5.64
C LEU A 271 2.24 19.96 -6.72
N THR A 272 2.68 19.45 -7.86
CA THR A 272 3.00 20.23 -9.04
C THR A 272 1.94 19.95 -10.09
N LEU A 273 1.25 21.00 -10.52
CA LEU A 273 0.33 20.96 -11.63
C LEU A 273 1.06 21.45 -12.86
N SER A 274 0.87 20.75 -13.98
CA SER A 274 1.45 21.17 -15.25
C SER A 274 0.40 21.21 -16.33
N VAL A 275 0.43 22.28 -17.12
CA VAL A 275 -0.36 22.43 -18.35
C VAL A 275 0.62 22.74 -19.45
N ARG A 276 0.67 21.88 -20.48
CA ARG A 276 1.52 22.11 -21.65
C ARG A 276 2.99 22.43 -21.30
N GLY A 277 3.53 21.74 -20.29
CA GLY A 277 4.93 21.88 -19.84
C GLY A 277 5.22 23.06 -18.91
N VAL A 278 4.30 24.01 -18.76
CA VAL A 278 4.39 25.04 -17.72
C VAL A 278 3.82 24.47 -16.43
N SER A 279 4.48 24.75 -15.30
CA SER A 279 4.11 24.16 -14.01
C SER A 279 3.93 25.20 -12.91
N VAL A 280 3.03 24.90 -11.98
CA VAL A 280 2.89 25.60 -10.69
C VAL A 280 2.90 24.57 -9.57
N THR A 281 3.62 24.88 -8.50
CA THR A 281 3.78 23.99 -7.35
C THR A 281 3.06 24.59 -6.14
N THR A 282 2.34 23.77 -5.40
CA THR A 282 1.70 24.17 -4.14
C THR A 282 2.74 24.54 -3.09
N GLY A 283 2.32 25.24 -2.04
CA GLY A 283 3.11 25.30 -0.80
C GLY A 283 3.32 23.91 -0.18
N ASN A 284 4.12 23.87 0.89
CA ASN A 284 4.39 22.63 1.63
C ASN A 284 3.09 22.08 2.25
N ILE A 285 2.84 20.80 2.02
CA ILE A 285 1.73 20.02 2.55
C ILE A 285 2.32 19.03 3.56
N SER A 286 1.84 19.10 4.80
CA SER A 286 2.12 18.10 5.82
C SER A 286 0.81 17.47 6.27
N VAL A 287 0.77 16.15 6.33
CA VAL A 287 -0.41 15.36 6.70
C VAL A 287 -0.07 14.59 7.96
N SER A 288 -0.74 14.93 9.06
CA SER A 288 -0.70 14.14 10.29
C SER A 288 -1.59 12.90 10.13
N PRO A 289 -1.35 11.84 10.90
CA PRO A 289 -2.25 10.68 10.93
C PRO A 289 -3.66 11.11 11.36
N ALA A 290 -4.66 10.33 10.98
CA ALA A 290 -6.01 10.44 11.52
C ALA A 290 -6.08 9.90 12.96
N ALA A 291 -7.29 9.88 13.53
CA ALA A 291 -7.50 9.29 14.84
C ALA A 291 -7.09 7.80 14.86
N ALA A 292 -6.55 7.35 15.98
CA ALA A 292 -6.22 5.95 16.21
C ALA A 292 -7.45 5.06 15.98
N HIS A 293 -7.27 4.00 15.20
CA HIS A 293 -8.34 3.08 14.80
C HIS A 293 -8.08 1.65 15.28
N HIS A 294 -6.84 1.16 15.19
CA HIS A 294 -6.50 -0.19 15.60
C HIS A 294 -5.03 -0.32 16.03
N LEU A 295 -4.69 -1.47 16.59
CA LEU A 295 -3.33 -1.86 16.95
C LEU A 295 -2.83 -2.91 15.97
N THR A 296 -1.55 -2.82 15.57
CA THR A 296 -0.91 -3.79 14.68
C THR A 296 0.36 -4.33 15.32
N VAL A 297 0.48 -5.66 15.38
CA VAL A 297 1.71 -6.32 15.86
C VAL A 297 2.74 -6.30 14.74
N VAL A 298 3.87 -5.64 14.98
CA VAL A 298 4.99 -5.55 14.03
C VAL A 298 6.04 -6.62 14.33
N SER A 299 6.29 -6.87 15.61
CA SER A 299 7.18 -7.92 16.08
C SER A 299 6.59 -8.60 17.32
N PRO A 300 6.78 -9.91 17.50
CA PRO A 300 7.16 -10.86 16.45
C PRO A 300 6.14 -10.83 15.30
N ALA A 301 6.60 -10.93 14.04
CA ALA A 301 5.71 -10.99 12.89
C ALA A 301 4.86 -12.28 12.95
N ALA A 302 3.65 -12.25 12.36
CA ALA A 302 2.82 -13.44 12.24
C ALA A 302 3.60 -14.59 11.59
N ALA A 303 3.53 -15.80 12.17
CA ALA A 303 4.30 -17.00 11.83
C ALA A 303 5.75 -17.09 12.38
N SER A 304 6.12 -16.27 13.37
CA SER A 304 7.38 -16.46 14.11
C SER A 304 7.28 -17.63 15.09
N SER A 305 8.38 -18.37 15.28
CA SER A 305 8.51 -19.35 16.36
C SER A 305 9.45 -18.83 17.45
N VAL A 306 9.12 -19.13 18.70
CA VAL A 306 9.94 -18.81 19.88
C VAL A 306 10.29 -20.10 20.60
N THR A 307 11.41 -20.12 21.32
CA THR A 307 11.82 -21.29 22.12
C THR A 307 11.36 -21.10 23.55
N ALA A 308 10.74 -22.11 24.16
CA ALA A 308 10.29 -22.07 25.54
C ALA A 308 11.41 -21.61 26.49
N GLY A 309 11.13 -20.61 27.33
CA GLY A 309 12.11 -20.04 28.25
C GLY A 309 13.12 -19.08 27.65
N THR A 310 13.09 -18.85 26.34
CA THR A 310 13.96 -17.88 25.67
C THR A 310 13.24 -16.54 25.56
N ALA A 311 13.92 -15.47 25.96
CA ALA A 311 13.40 -14.12 25.87
C ALA A 311 13.29 -13.64 24.43
N PHE A 312 12.21 -12.93 24.11
CA PHE A 312 12.02 -12.20 22.86
C PHE A 312 11.41 -10.83 23.12
N ASN A 313 11.44 -9.98 22.09
CA ASN A 313 10.87 -8.64 22.13
C ASN A 313 9.64 -8.57 21.23
N ALA A 314 8.70 -7.70 21.57
CA ALA A 314 7.55 -7.40 20.74
C ALA A 314 7.42 -5.89 20.50
N SER A 315 6.89 -5.52 19.35
CA SER A 315 6.55 -4.14 19.01
C SER A 315 5.15 -4.07 18.43
N ILE A 316 4.38 -3.10 18.93
CA ILE A 316 2.99 -2.88 18.54
C ILE A 316 2.84 -1.43 18.15
N GLU A 317 2.27 -1.18 17.00
CA GLU A 317 2.02 0.16 16.50
C GLU A 317 0.54 0.50 16.62
N VAL A 318 0.25 1.74 17.00
CA VAL A 318 -1.09 2.29 16.90
C VAL A 318 -1.28 2.84 15.50
N ARG A 319 -2.31 2.40 14.79
CA ARG A 319 -2.58 2.81 13.41
C ARG A 319 -3.95 3.46 13.25
N ASP A 320 -4.03 4.42 12.35
CA ASP A 320 -5.32 4.95 11.87
C ASP A 320 -5.96 4.02 10.82
N GLN A 321 -7.15 4.37 10.35
CA GLN A 321 -7.89 3.59 9.34
C GLN A 321 -7.19 3.53 7.96
N PHE A 322 -6.13 4.32 7.76
CA PHE A 322 -5.34 4.36 6.53
C PHE A 322 -3.94 3.76 6.72
N GLU A 323 -3.72 2.99 7.79
CA GLU A 323 -2.45 2.34 8.13
C GLU A 323 -1.31 3.32 8.44
N ASN A 324 -1.59 4.57 8.86
CA ASN A 324 -0.55 5.47 9.35
C ASN A 324 -0.31 5.24 10.85
N VAL A 325 0.96 5.30 11.28
CA VAL A 325 1.31 5.24 12.71
C VAL A 325 0.84 6.52 13.39
N VAL A 326 0.08 6.40 14.47
CA VAL A 326 -0.51 7.50 15.24
C VAL A 326 0.35 7.81 16.47
N PRO A 327 1.05 8.96 16.53
CA PRO A 327 1.98 9.28 17.62
C PRO A 327 1.34 9.35 19.00
N THR A 328 0.06 9.72 19.07
CA THR A 328 -0.70 9.92 20.30
C THR A 328 -2.08 9.29 20.18
N ALA A 329 -2.28 8.16 20.84
CA ALA A 329 -3.54 7.42 20.81
C ALA A 329 -4.38 7.54 22.08
N GLY A 330 -3.88 8.26 23.09
CA GLY A 330 -4.51 8.38 24.41
C GLY A 330 -4.42 7.11 25.26
N CYS A 331 -3.95 5.99 24.69
CA CYS A 331 -3.71 4.75 25.41
C CYS A 331 -2.57 4.93 26.43
N THR A 332 -2.79 4.50 27.67
CA THR A 332 -1.85 4.67 28.79
C THR A 332 -0.94 3.48 29.00
N SER A 333 -1.37 2.28 28.60
CA SER A 333 -0.55 1.08 28.69
C SER A 333 -0.99 0.00 27.71
N LEU A 334 -0.13 -0.99 27.51
CA LEU A 334 -0.39 -2.18 26.72
C LEU A 334 0.01 -3.41 27.55
N THR A 335 -0.95 -4.30 27.81
CA THR A 335 -0.77 -5.48 28.65
C THR A 335 -0.80 -6.75 27.79
N PRO A 336 0.32 -7.51 27.69
CA PRO A 336 0.32 -8.78 26.99
C PRO A 336 -0.32 -9.91 27.83
N SER A 337 -0.98 -10.84 27.16
CA SER A 337 -1.59 -12.04 27.74
C SER A 337 -1.55 -13.22 26.75
N VAL A 338 -1.53 -14.44 27.25
CA VAL A 338 -1.56 -15.68 26.45
C VAL A 338 -2.73 -16.58 26.86
N SER A 339 -3.17 -17.47 25.97
CA SER A 339 -4.31 -18.36 26.23
C SER A 339 -3.91 -19.60 27.03
N ALA A 340 -2.65 -20.05 26.94
CA ALA A 340 -2.10 -21.13 27.75
C ALA A 340 -0.87 -20.65 28.54
N GLY A 341 -1.10 -20.15 29.76
CA GLY A 341 -0.07 -19.51 30.57
C GLY A 341 1.02 -20.47 31.06
N ASN A 342 0.66 -21.40 31.93
CA ASN A 342 1.66 -22.14 32.68
C ASN A 342 2.20 -23.34 31.89
N SER A 343 3.51 -23.58 31.98
CA SER A 343 4.13 -24.79 31.49
C SER A 343 3.69 -26.02 32.31
N PRO A 344 3.92 -27.25 31.82
CA PRO A 344 3.49 -28.45 32.52
C PRO A 344 4.09 -28.64 33.93
N ASN A 345 5.25 -28.05 34.21
CA ASN A 345 5.84 -28.05 35.57
C ASN A 345 5.33 -26.93 36.49
N GLY A 346 4.36 -26.12 36.05
CA GLY A 346 3.78 -25.02 36.82
C GLY A 346 4.49 -23.66 36.70
N THR A 347 5.52 -23.54 35.86
CA THR A 347 6.19 -22.25 35.63
C THR A 347 5.28 -21.31 34.85
N ALA A 348 5.15 -20.06 35.30
CA ALA A 348 4.39 -19.02 34.63
C ALA A 348 5.22 -18.32 33.54
N PRO A 349 4.60 -17.77 32.47
CA PRO A 349 5.30 -16.99 31.47
C PRO A 349 5.67 -15.61 32.04
N THR A 350 6.72 -15.00 31.49
CA THR A 350 7.08 -13.61 31.83
C THR A 350 6.49 -12.67 30.80
N LEU A 351 5.49 -11.89 31.22
CA LEU A 351 4.76 -10.95 30.39
C LEU A 351 4.80 -9.57 31.04
N ASN A 352 5.60 -8.65 30.50
CA ASN A 352 5.71 -7.28 31.01
C ASN A 352 4.79 -6.34 30.22
N SER A 353 4.13 -5.41 30.92
CA SER A 353 3.34 -4.37 30.27
C SER A 353 4.22 -3.21 29.80
N ALA A 354 3.81 -2.53 28.73
CA ALA A 354 4.39 -1.24 28.33
C ALA A 354 3.53 -0.10 28.86
N SER A 355 4.13 0.90 29.49
CA SER A 355 3.46 2.06 30.11
C SER A 355 3.52 3.35 29.28
N SER A 356 4.17 3.32 28.13
CA SER A 356 4.25 4.45 27.21
C SER A 356 4.54 3.96 25.80
N HIS A 357 4.03 4.68 24.80
CA HIS A 357 4.45 4.53 23.41
C HIS A 357 5.34 5.70 22.99
N ALA A 358 6.43 5.44 22.28
CA ALA A 358 7.23 6.48 21.64
C ALA A 358 6.74 6.62 20.20
N SER A 359 6.23 7.81 19.83
CA SER A 359 5.72 8.09 18.48
C SER A 359 4.74 7.03 17.95
N GLY A 360 3.83 6.54 18.81
CA GLY A 360 2.81 5.55 18.43
C GLY A 360 3.26 4.09 18.46
N VAL A 361 4.48 3.81 18.92
CA VAL A 361 5.03 2.46 19.02
C VAL A 361 5.20 2.03 20.48
N TYR A 362 4.59 0.93 20.86
CA TYR A 362 4.86 0.20 22.09
C TYR A 362 5.99 -0.78 21.88
N SER A 363 7.00 -0.75 22.75
CA SER A 363 8.09 -1.73 22.77
C SER A 363 8.03 -2.53 24.06
N LEU A 364 7.99 -3.85 23.93
CA LEU A 364 8.00 -4.81 25.02
C LEU A 364 9.26 -5.64 24.89
N SER A 365 10.01 -5.77 25.97
CA SER A 365 11.27 -6.49 26.00
C SER A 365 11.24 -7.60 27.05
N ASN A 366 12.02 -8.66 26.82
CA ASN A 366 12.14 -9.78 27.75
C ASN A 366 10.83 -10.53 28.01
N LEU A 367 9.98 -10.66 26.98
CA LEU A 367 8.83 -11.56 27.03
C LEU A 367 9.33 -13.01 26.98
N VAL A 368 8.79 -13.88 27.82
CA VAL A 368 9.16 -15.31 27.87
C VAL A 368 7.90 -16.15 27.88
N LEU A 369 7.76 -17.00 26.86
CA LEU A 369 6.76 -18.05 26.83
C LEU A 369 7.40 -19.37 27.27
N VAL A 370 6.69 -20.18 28.06
CA VAL A 370 7.26 -21.36 28.72
C VAL A 370 6.55 -22.66 28.37
N LYS A 371 5.35 -22.59 27.81
CA LYS A 371 4.57 -23.76 27.40
C LYS A 371 4.71 -24.00 25.90
N LYS A 372 5.19 -25.19 25.52
CA LYS A 372 5.22 -25.62 24.13
C LYS A 372 3.81 -25.65 23.55
N ASN A 373 3.63 -25.03 22.40
CA ASN A 373 2.34 -24.99 21.70
C ASN A 373 2.57 -24.77 20.20
N ALA A 374 1.87 -25.53 19.37
CA ALA A 374 1.92 -25.35 17.91
C ALA A 374 1.24 -24.04 17.47
N SER A 375 0.30 -23.52 18.28
CA SER A 375 -0.39 -22.27 18.03
C SER A 375 -0.79 -21.61 19.34
N GLU A 376 0.11 -20.77 19.88
CA GLU A 376 -0.17 -19.91 21.03
C GLU A 376 -0.65 -18.53 20.54
N THR A 377 -1.71 -18.00 21.14
CA THR A 377 -2.19 -16.65 20.81
C THR A 377 -1.69 -15.66 21.85
N LEU A 378 -0.76 -14.80 21.45
CA LEU A 378 -0.32 -13.66 22.25
C LEU A 378 -1.23 -12.46 21.95
N SER A 379 -1.91 -11.97 22.96
CA SER A 379 -2.85 -10.84 22.87
C SER A 379 -2.28 -9.63 23.60
N PHE A 380 -2.42 -8.45 23.01
CA PHE A 380 -1.96 -7.17 23.56
C PHE A 380 -3.16 -6.27 23.80
N THR A 381 -3.54 -6.13 25.07
CA THR A 381 -4.73 -5.38 25.46
C THR A 381 -4.34 -3.95 25.84
N PRO A 382 -4.84 -2.92 25.13
CA PRO A 382 -4.59 -1.53 25.50
C PRO A 382 -5.47 -1.12 26.69
N ALA A 383 -4.96 -0.17 27.48
CA ALA A 383 -5.72 0.50 28.52
C ALA A 383 -5.70 2.02 28.30
N GLY A 384 -6.72 2.72 28.82
CA GLY A 384 -6.84 4.18 28.71
C GLY A 384 -7.39 4.69 27.37
N CYS A 385 -7.75 3.80 26.44
CA CYS A 385 -8.32 4.15 25.14
C CYS A 385 -9.34 3.08 24.67
N ALA A 386 -10.10 3.38 23.63
CA ALA A 386 -11.16 2.52 23.09
C ALA A 386 -10.70 1.59 21.94
N LEU A 387 -9.40 1.29 21.87
CA LEU A 387 -8.86 0.37 20.86
C LEU A 387 -9.06 -1.09 21.28
N SER A 388 -9.31 -1.96 20.31
CA SER A 388 -9.37 -3.42 20.55
C SER A 388 -7.98 -4.01 20.74
N ALA A 389 -7.92 -5.16 21.41
CA ALA A 389 -6.67 -5.91 21.56
C ALA A 389 -6.13 -6.39 20.19
N ALA A 390 -4.82 -6.29 19.99
CA ALA A 390 -4.15 -6.91 18.87
C ALA A 390 -3.69 -8.32 19.25
N THR A 391 -3.74 -9.26 18.32
CA THR A 391 -3.31 -10.65 18.57
C THR A 391 -2.30 -11.11 17.53
N VAL A 392 -1.40 -12.00 17.93
CA VAL A 392 -0.47 -12.69 17.04
C VAL A 392 -0.40 -14.17 17.41
N GLY A 393 -0.47 -15.03 16.40
CA GLY A 393 -0.23 -16.47 16.55
C GLY A 393 1.27 -16.78 16.52
N LEU A 394 1.75 -17.54 17.50
CA LEU A 394 3.15 -17.94 17.64
C LEU A 394 3.26 -19.45 17.84
N GLN A 395 4.30 -20.04 17.27
CA GLN A 395 4.72 -21.39 17.61
C GLN A 395 5.72 -21.32 18.77
N VAL A 396 5.42 -21.98 19.89
CA VAL A 396 6.36 -22.13 21.00
C VAL A 396 7.00 -23.51 20.92
N ASN A 397 8.28 -23.55 20.54
CA ASN A 397 9.08 -24.76 20.48
C ASN A 397 9.57 -25.18 21.88
N GLU A 398 9.87 -26.46 22.05
CA GLU A 398 10.58 -26.97 23.22
C GLU A 398 11.95 -26.30 23.40
N ASN A 399 12.42 -26.25 24.64
CA ASN A 399 13.83 -25.96 24.94
C ASN A 399 14.67 -27.26 24.87
N THR A 400 15.97 -27.14 25.13
CA THR A 400 16.89 -28.29 25.21
C THR A 400 16.45 -29.29 26.28
N LEU A 401 16.78 -30.56 26.03
CA LEU A 401 16.57 -31.64 26.99
C LEU A 401 17.19 -31.29 28.35
N ASN A 402 16.41 -31.42 29.41
CA ASN A 402 16.83 -31.19 30.80
C ASN A 402 16.71 -32.46 31.65
N SER A 403 15.67 -33.27 31.40
CA SER A 403 15.45 -34.50 32.16
C SER A 403 14.77 -35.58 31.33
N VAL A 404 15.00 -36.82 31.71
CA VAL A 404 14.24 -37.98 31.23
C VAL A 404 13.44 -38.51 32.41
N ARG A 405 12.21 -38.96 32.18
CA ARG A 405 11.40 -39.61 33.21
C ARG A 405 10.75 -40.90 32.72
N ILE A 406 10.52 -41.84 33.64
CA ILE A 406 9.79 -43.08 33.40
C ILE A 406 8.55 -43.09 34.32
N SER A 407 7.42 -43.58 33.80
CA SER A 407 6.15 -43.72 34.54
C SER A 407 5.32 -44.90 34.01
N THR A 408 4.39 -45.40 34.82
CA THR A 408 3.38 -46.39 34.42
C THR A 408 2.16 -45.78 33.73
N THR A 409 2.02 -44.45 33.74
CA THR A 409 0.88 -43.74 33.14
C THR A 409 1.26 -43.08 31.84
N ASN A 410 0.45 -43.28 30.78
CA ASN A 410 0.60 -42.57 29.51
C ASN A 410 -0.13 -41.21 29.55
N ASN A 411 0.46 -40.20 30.19
CA ASN A 411 -0.07 -38.84 30.17
C ASN A 411 0.86 -37.85 29.47
N ASP A 412 0.49 -37.46 28.24
CA ASP A 412 1.25 -36.49 27.44
C ASP A 412 0.95 -35.03 27.78
N SER A 413 -0.13 -34.78 28.51
CA SER A 413 -0.59 -33.42 28.82
C SER A 413 0.09 -32.81 30.06
N SER A 414 0.63 -33.66 30.94
CA SER A 414 1.40 -33.28 32.11
C SER A 414 2.39 -34.39 32.43
N PRO A 415 3.70 -34.13 32.44
CA PRO A 415 4.68 -35.18 32.69
C PRO A 415 4.44 -35.77 34.08
N PRO A 416 4.23 -37.09 34.19
CA PRO A 416 4.00 -37.74 35.48
C PRO A 416 5.24 -37.64 36.39
N ALA A 417 5.03 -37.93 37.67
CA ALA A 417 6.12 -38.09 38.61
C ALA A 417 7.07 -39.21 38.11
N HIS A 418 8.38 -38.98 38.24
CA HIS A 418 9.37 -40.01 37.96
C HIS A 418 9.19 -41.13 38.98
N MET A 419 8.94 -42.35 38.51
CA MET A 419 8.96 -43.51 39.38
C MET A 419 10.40 -43.94 39.62
N THR A 420 10.73 -44.34 40.85
CA THR A 420 12.07 -44.86 41.18
C THR A 420 12.08 -46.39 41.28
N GLU A 421 10.89 -46.99 41.35
CA GLU A 421 10.71 -48.39 41.67
C GLU A 421 9.39 -48.92 41.09
N LEU A 422 9.40 -50.15 40.54
CA LEU A 422 8.21 -50.88 40.11
C LEU A 422 8.26 -52.34 40.57
N ASN A 423 7.23 -52.75 41.30
CA ASN A 423 6.95 -54.16 41.56
C ASN A 423 6.08 -54.74 40.43
N CYS A 424 6.62 -55.72 39.72
CA CYS A 424 5.97 -56.39 38.60
C CYS A 424 5.28 -57.66 39.09
N LEU A 425 3.98 -57.72 38.88
CA LEU A 425 3.15 -58.80 39.37
C LEU A 425 3.16 -59.99 38.40
N LEU A 426 2.83 -61.16 38.92
CA LEU A 426 2.51 -62.31 38.09
C LEU A 426 1.27 -61.97 37.24
N SER A 427 1.36 -62.15 35.93
CA SER A 427 0.22 -61.89 35.05
C SER A 427 -0.75 -63.07 35.11
N ASN A 428 -2.04 -62.81 35.39
CA ASN A 428 -3.10 -63.83 35.31
C ASN A 428 -3.51 -64.11 33.85
N ALA A 429 -2.63 -63.86 32.87
CA ALA A 429 -2.96 -63.86 31.46
C ALA A 429 -2.92 -65.30 30.90
N SER A 430 -4.09 -65.93 30.88
CA SER A 430 -4.39 -67.22 30.23
C SER A 430 -3.80 -68.47 30.92
N PRO A 431 -4.56 -69.57 31.09
CA PRO A 431 -4.09 -70.81 31.73
C PRO A 431 -2.91 -71.51 31.02
N SER A 432 -2.60 -71.11 29.78
CA SER A 432 -1.57 -71.76 28.95
C SER A 432 -0.15 -71.21 29.12
N ASP A 433 0.04 -70.01 29.70
CA ASP A 433 1.36 -69.38 29.95
C ASP A 433 1.46 -68.84 31.40
N SER A 434 0.99 -69.66 32.34
CA SER A 434 0.68 -69.31 33.74
C SER A 434 1.88 -68.95 34.65
N ASN A 435 3.08 -68.77 34.10
CA ASN A 435 4.31 -68.47 34.87
C ASN A 435 4.95 -67.10 34.53
N ALA A 436 4.37 -66.31 33.61
CA ALA A 436 5.00 -65.06 33.20
C ALA A 436 4.81 -63.90 34.23
N VAL A 437 5.92 -63.37 34.74
CA VAL A 437 6.00 -62.07 35.40
C VAL A 437 5.98 -60.98 34.34
N ALA A 438 5.04 -60.05 34.43
CA ALA A 438 4.96 -58.92 33.51
C ALA A 438 4.91 -57.61 34.29
N CYS A 439 5.80 -56.68 33.95
CA CYS A 439 5.57 -55.29 34.27
C CYS A 439 4.50 -54.77 33.29
N GLY A 440 3.51 -54.04 33.79
CA GLY A 440 2.67 -53.23 32.91
C GLY A 440 3.50 -52.29 32.03
N THR A 441 2.89 -51.68 31.04
CA THR A 441 3.60 -50.80 30.10
C THR A 441 4.21 -49.59 30.81
N LEU A 442 5.52 -49.42 30.67
CA LEU A 442 6.27 -48.25 31.11
C LEU A 442 6.36 -47.24 29.97
N TYR A 443 6.22 -45.96 30.28
CA TYR A 443 6.30 -44.84 29.35
C TYR A 443 7.47 -43.94 29.74
N ALA A 444 8.29 -43.56 28.76
CA ALA A 444 9.33 -42.58 28.95
C ALA A 444 8.93 -41.20 28.44
N TYR A 445 9.51 -40.18 29.05
CA TYR A 445 9.28 -38.77 28.75
C TYR A 445 10.63 -38.05 28.71
N SER A 446 10.96 -37.46 27.56
CA SER A 446 12.08 -36.51 27.43
C SER A 446 11.55 -35.10 27.61
N LEU A 447 12.04 -34.37 28.61
CA LEU A 447 11.48 -33.11 29.07
C LEU A 447 12.52 -32.00 29.11
N ASP A 448 12.11 -30.79 28.74
CA ASP A 448 12.89 -29.58 28.97
C ASP A 448 12.75 -29.08 30.41
N THR A 449 13.43 -27.98 30.75
CA THR A 449 13.40 -27.37 32.08
C THR A 449 12.00 -26.95 32.53
N TYR A 450 11.08 -26.73 31.58
CA TYR A 450 9.70 -26.29 31.83
C TYR A 450 8.70 -27.46 31.84
N GLY A 451 9.18 -28.69 31.64
CA GLY A 451 8.35 -29.89 31.57
C GLY A 451 7.66 -30.10 30.22
N ASN A 452 8.07 -29.40 29.17
CA ASN A 452 7.57 -29.67 27.82
C ASN A 452 8.29 -30.90 27.23
N ALA A 453 7.57 -31.69 26.42
CA ALA A 453 8.17 -32.81 25.71
C ALA A 453 9.16 -32.34 24.62
N VAL A 454 10.39 -32.86 24.69
CA VAL A 454 11.52 -32.55 23.80
C VAL A 454 11.68 -33.64 22.74
N GLY A 455 11.75 -33.24 21.46
CA GLY A 455 11.80 -34.16 20.34
C GLY A 455 10.42 -34.73 19.99
N SER A 456 10.32 -35.37 18.81
CA SER A 456 9.08 -35.99 18.37
C SER A 456 8.63 -37.05 19.39
N SER A 457 7.35 -37.00 19.78
CA SER A 457 6.69 -37.87 20.77
C SER A 457 6.80 -39.38 20.49
N SER A 458 7.41 -39.76 19.38
CA SER A 458 7.68 -41.14 18.99
C SER A 458 8.83 -41.77 19.78
N SER A 459 9.96 -41.11 20.06
CA SER A 459 11.14 -41.75 20.69
C SER A 459 11.73 -40.94 21.87
N PRO A 460 11.08 -40.96 23.05
CA PRO A 460 11.56 -40.32 24.28
C PRO A 460 12.86 -40.92 24.85
N CYS A 461 13.34 -42.05 24.32
CA CYS A 461 14.65 -42.62 24.61
C CYS A 461 15.39 -42.87 23.29
N ASP A 462 16.71 -42.69 23.27
CA ASP A 462 17.59 -43.18 22.21
C ASP A 462 17.92 -44.66 22.42
N SER A 463 18.02 -45.08 23.69
CA SER A 463 18.23 -46.48 24.05
C SER A 463 17.54 -46.82 25.37
N TRP A 464 17.18 -48.09 25.49
CA TRP A 464 16.79 -48.73 26.74
C TRP A 464 17.81 -49.82 27.06
N SER A 465 18.22 -49.90 28.32
CA SER A 465 19.09 -50.97 28.81
C SER A 465 18.56 -51.53 30.12
N TYR A 466 18.79 -52.82 30.32
CA TYR A 466 18.49 -53.50 31.57
C TYR A 466 19.77 -54.08 32.15
N VAL A 467 20.02 -53.81 33.44
CA VAL A 467 21.14 -54.38 34.19
C VAL A 467 20.57 -55.18 35.35
N ALA A 468 20.82 -56.49 35.37
CA ALA A 468 20.43 -57.34 36.48
C ALA A 468 21.26 -57.01 37.73
N ASN A 469 20.62 -57.02 38.91
CA ASN A 469 21.33 -56.87 40.18
C ASN A 469 22.15 -58.14 40.48
N THR A 470 23.40 -57.98 40.95
CA THR A 470 24.30 -59.11 41.24
C THR A 470 23.67 -60.08 42.24
N GLY A 471 23.47 -61.34 41.80
CA GLY A 471 22.86 -62.41 42.58
C GLY A 471 21.57 -62.94 41.97
N GLY A 472 20.87 -62.17 41.13
CA GLY A 472 19.81 -62.68 40.26
C GLY A 472 20.39 -63.57 39.16
N GLY A 473 19.73 -64.69 38.84
CA GLY A 473 20.16 -65.53 37.72
C GLY A 473 20.31 -64.72 36.43
N SER A 474 21.19 -65.17 35.53
CA SER A 474 21.52 -64.56 34.23
C SER A 474 20.33 -64.58 33.25
N LEU A 475 19.23 -63.91 33.58
CA LEU A 475 18.00 -63.94 32.82
C LEU A 475 17.57 -62.52 32.51
N SER A 476 17.91 -62.07 31.31
CA SER A 476 17.46 -60.80 30.76
C SER A 476 15.97 -60.92 30.42
N PRO A 477 15.09 -60.03 30.93
CA PRO A 477 13.68 -60.05 30.55
C PRO A 477 13.54 -59.86 29.04
N SER A 478 12.50 -60.46 28.46
CA SER A 478 12.18 -60.22 27.05
C SER A 478 11.65 -58.80 26.89
N LEU A 479 12.20 -58.09 25.91
CA LEU A 479 11.96 -56.67 25.69
C LEU A 479 11.12 -56.49 24.44
N THR A 480 9.87 -56.05 24.60
CA THR A 480 9.03 -55.66 23.46
C THR A 480 9.04 -54.14 23.35
N ASN A 481 9.70 -53.63 22.32
CA ASN A 481 9.93 -52.20 22.15
C ASN A 481 8.84 -51.57 21.29
N THR A 482 8.22 -50.51 21.81
CA THR A 482 7.69 -49.42 20.97
C THR A 482 8.54 -48.19 21.22
N ALA A 483 8.56 -47.26 20.29
CA ALA A 483 9.46 -46.10 20.40
C ALA A 483 9.21 -45.27 21.69
N LYS A 484 7.98 -45.27 22.24
CA LYS A 484 7.57 -44.52 23.45
C LYS A 484 7.39 -45.36 24.72
N SER A 485 7.29 -46.68 24.60
CA SER A 485 6.88 -47.54 25.70
C SER A 485 7.62 -48.86 25.75
N HIS A 486 7.77 -49.38 26.95
CA HIS A 486 8.49 -50.61 27.24
C HIS A 486 7.64 -51.57 28.07
N THR A 487 7.52 -52.82 27.62
CA THR A 487 6.98 -53.91 28.42
C THR A 487 8.12 -54.85 28.78
N LEU A 488 8.16 -55.30 30.04
CA LEU A 488 9.13 -56.26 30.55
C LEU A 488 8.38 -57.54 30.90
N THR A 489 8.78 -58.67 30.31
CA THR A 489 8.23 -59.98 30.68
C THR A 489 9.35 -61.00 30.92
N HIS A 490 9.11 -61.91 31.85
CA HIS A 490 10.02 -63.01 32.15
C HIS A 490 9.23 -64.21 32.72
N THR A 491 9.73 -65.44 32.57
CA THR A 491 9.02 -66.67 32.98
C THR A 491 9.22 -67.09 34.44
N ASP A 492 10.19 -66.48 35.14
CA ASP A 492 10.55 -66.83 36.53
C ASP A 492 10.51 -65.62 37.47
N PHE A 493 11.67 -65.01 37.75
CA PHE A 493 11.80 -63.77 38.51
C PHE A 493 12.85 -62.87 37.86
N PHE A 494 12.78 -61.58 38.13
CA PHE A 494 13.86 -60.64 37.77
C PHE A 494 13.98 -59.55 38.84
N ASP A 495 15.20 -59.03 38.97
CA ASP A 495 15.56 -57.93 39.86
C ASP A 495 16.70 -57.15 39.19
N GLY A 496 16.46 -55.89 38.86
CA GLY A 496 17.42 -55.09 38.15
C GLY A 496 16.97 -53.66 37.88
N GLN A 497 17.75 -52.98 37.06
CA GLN A 497 17.56 -51.58 36.73
C GLN A 497 17.23 -51.44 35.25
N LEU A 498 16.06 -50.89 34.96
CA LEU A 498 15.71 -50.42 33.62
C LEU A 498 16.14 -48.97 33.48
N THR A 499 16.98 -48.70 32.48
CA THR A 499 17.50 -47.36 32.18
C THR A 499 17.03 -46.91 30.81
N CYS A 500 16.39 -45.73 30.75
CA CYS A 500 16.17 -45.01 29.50
C CYS A 500 17.25 -43.93 29.36
N THR A 501 17.90 -43.87 28.21
CA THR A 501 18.89 -42.82 27.89
C THR A 501 18.42 -42.01 26.69
N LYS A 502 18.44 -40.68 26.81
CA LYS A 502 18.23 -39.72 25.71
C LYS A 502 19.36 -38.71 25.70
N SER A 503 20.14 -38.66 24.62
CA SER A 503 21.20 -37.67 24.40
C SER A 503 22.14 -37.51 25.62
N GLY A 504 22.47 -38.64 26.26
CA GLY A 504 23.31 -38.71 27.47
C GLY A 504 22.61 -38.46 28.80
N THR A 505 21.36 -38.00 28.81
CA THR A 505 20.52 -37.87 30.02
C THR A 505 19.80 -39.19 30.30
N THR A 506 19.79 -39.65 31.55
CA THR A 506 19.23 -40.96 31.92
C THR A 506 18.09 -40.87 32.94
N ALA A 507 17.20 -41.85 32.88
CA ALA A 507 16.21 -42.15 33.91
C ALA A 507 16.30 -43.63 34.26
N VAL A 508 16.27 -43.95 35.56
CA VAL A 508 16.46 -45.31 36.07
C VAL A 508 15.27 -45.70 36.95
N VAL A 509 14.69 -46.86 36.68
CA VAL A 509 13.68 -47.50 37.52
C VAL A 509 14.20 -48.84 37.98
N ASN A 510 14.17 -49.09 39.29
CA ASN A 510 14.40 -50.43 39.82
C ASN A 510 13.15 -51.26 39.55
N VAL A 511 13.29 -52.31 38.75
CA VAL A 511 12.19 -53.21 38.39
C VAL A 511 12.46 -54.58 39.01
N TYR A 512 11.47 -55.12 39.68
CA TYR A 512 11.57 -56.44 40.28
C TYR A 512 10.22 -57.15 40.29
N GLY A 513 10.22 -58.48 40.23
CA GLY A 513 8.99 -59.26 40.21
C GLY A 513 9.25 -60.76 40.14
N GLY A 514 8.21 -61.55 40.38
CA GLY A 514 8.28 -63.01 40.41
C GLY A 514 8.84 -63.61 41.69
N VAL A 515 8.68 -64.93 41.83
CA VAL A 515 9.06 -65.68 43.04
C VAL A 515 10.51 -66.14 42.94
N SER A 516 11.36 -65.52 43.75
CA SER A 516 12.80 -65.84 43.83
C SER A 516 13.11 -67.00 44.77
N ARG A 517 12.31 -67.16 45.83
CA ARG A 517 12.44 -68.22 46.83
C ARG A 517 11.09 -68.53 47.45
N ILE A 518 10.87 -69.80 47.76
CA ILE A 518 9.75 -70.27 48.58
C ILE A 518 10.35 -70.92 49.82
N ASP A 519 10.05 -70.39 51.01
CA ASP A 519 10.40 -71.05 52.26
C ASP A 519 9.19 -71.80 52.82
N ILE A 520 9.41 -73.07 53.12
CA ILE A 520 8.54 -73.87 53.98
C ILE A 520 9.22 -73.90 55.36
N PRO A 521 8.66 -73.21 56.38
CA PRO A 521 9.26 -73.13 57.71
C PRO A 521 9.53 -74.52 58.27
N SER A 522 10.65 -74.70 58.96
CA SER A 522 11.06 -75.97 59.57
C SER A 522 10.05 -76.50 60.61
N ALA A 523 9.16 -75.67 61.14
CA ALA A 523 8.08 -76.11 62.03
C ALA A 523 7.01 -76.98 61.34
N ASP A 524 6.89 -76.89 60.00
CA ASP A 524 6.04 -77.77 59.18
C ASP A 524 6.84 -78.99 58.64
N ARG A 525 8.16 -79.09 58.91
CA ARG A 525 9.00 -80.25 58.60
C ARG A 525 9.14 -81.12 59.85
N THR A 526 8.27 -82.09 60.04
CA THR A 526 8.47 -83.08 61.12
C THR A 526 9.71 -83.92 60.82
N SER A 527 10.54 -84.17 61.84
CA SER A 527 11.92 -84.66 61.72
C SER A 527 12.09 -86.14 61.31
N THR A 528 11.17 -86.72 60.54
CA THR A 528 11.21 -88.12 60.09
C THR A 528 10.98 -88.30 58.59
N ASP A 529 11.31 -87.28 57.79
CA ASP A 529 10.85 -87.16 56.40
C ASP A 529 11.76 -87.79 55.33
N THR A 530 12.53 -88.82 55.69
CA THR A 530 13.19 -89.70 54.71
C THR A 530 12.42 -91.00 54.45
N ALA A 531 11.30 -91.26 55.16
CA ALA A 531 10.55 -92.52 55.02
C ALA A 531 9.04 -92.35 54.78
N ALA A 532 8.48 -91.13 54.79
CA ALA A 532 7.02 -90.94 54.82
C ALA A 532 6.35 -90.72 53.44
N VAL A 533 7.09 -90.68 52.34
CA VAL A 533 6.50 -90.45 50.99
C VAL A 533 5.98 -91.73 50.32
N ALA A 534 6.09 -92.90 50.99
CA ALA A 534 5.70 -94.18 50.39
C ALA A 534 4.23 -94.56 50.57
N ASN A 535 3.46 -93.91 51.46
CA ASN A 535 2.12 -94.37 51.83
C ASN A 535 1.11 -93.22 51.89
N ASN A 536 0.49 -92.84 50.76
CA ASN A 536 -0.81 -92.14 50.62
C ASN A 536 -1.33 -91.27 51.81
N ASN A 537 -0.47 -90.50 52.46
CA ASN A 537 -0.83 -89.65 53.60
C ASN A 537 -0.87 -88.20 53.14
N ASN A 538 -1.96 -87.51 53.48
CA ASN A 538 -2.14 -86.10 53.19
C ASN A 538 -1.09 -85.27 53.95
N PHE A 539 -0.14 -84.66 53.24
CA PHE A 539 0.77 -83.66 53.78
C PHE A 539 0.08 -82.28 53.73
N SER A 540 0.05 -81.56 54.85
CA SER A 540 -0.54 -80.23 54.95
C SER A 540 0.55 -79.19 55.23
N VAL A 541 0.73 -78.24 54.30
CA VAL A 541 1.63 -77.10 54.50
C VAL A 541 0.80 -75.91 54.93
N SER A 542 1.08 -75.35 56.11
CA SER A 542 0.22 -74.30 56.69
C SER A 542 0.82 -72.89 56.56
N ARG A 543 2.13 -72.77 56.27
CA ARG A 543 2.85 -71.48 56.32
C ARG A 543 3.87 -71.30 55.20
N ILE A 544 3.44 -71.36 53.94
CA ILE A 544 4.33 -71.05 52.81
C ILE A 544 4.62 -69.56 52.79
N LYS A 545 5.92 -69.18 52.72
CA LYS A 545 6.35 -67.81 52.44
C LYS A 545 7.01 -67.75 51.08
N ALA A 546 6.48 -66.91 50.19
CA ALA A 546 7.15 -66.57 48.94
C ALA A 546 7.93 -65.25 49.11
N TYR A 547 9.10 -65.19 48.49
CA TYR A 547 9.96 -64.00 48.50
C TYR A 547 10.20 -63.52 47.07
N SER A 548 10.14 -62.21 46.87
CA SER A 548 10.70 -61.54 45.70
C SER A 548 12.11 -61.05 46.03
N ARG A 549 12.95 -60.85 45.02
CA ARG A 549 14.24 -60.17 45.21
C ARG A 549 14.10 -58.72 44.84
N LYS A 550 14.58 -57.84 45.72
CA LYS A 550 14.64 -56.39 45.50
C LYS A 550 16.03 -55.90 45.90
N GLY A 551 16.79 -55.37 44.94
CA GLY A 551 18.12 -54.84 45.19
C GLY A 551 19.11 -55.89 45.70
N GLY A 552 18.96 -57.14 45.27
CA GLY A 552 19.78 -58.27 45.70
C GLY A 552 19.38 -58.91 47.05
N ALA A 553 18.36 -58.39 47.73
CA ALA A 553 17.85 -58.95 48.98
C ALA A 553 16.47 -59.58 48.80
N ASP A 554 16.20 -60.67 49.53
CA ASP A 554 14.89 -61.31 49.54
C ASP A 554 13.92 -60.48 50.41
N VAL A 555 12.78 -60.10 49.83
CA VAL A 555 11.69 -59.38 50.48
C VAL A 555 10.45 -60.25 50.44
N VAL A 556 9.70 -60.30 51.54
CA VAL A 556 8.45 -61.08 51.61
C VAL A 556 7.46 -60.51 50.58
N PHE A 557 6.87 -61.38 49.76
CA PHE A 557 5.83 -60.94 48.83
C PHE A 557 4.69 -60.28 49.60
N PRO A 558 4.19 -59.10 49.18
CA PRO A 558 3.02 -58.50 49.82
C PRO A 558 1.82 -59.46 49.70
N ASP A 559 1.19 -59.77 50.84
CA ASP A 559 0.10 -60.74 50.95
C ASP A 559 -1.05 -60.40 49.99
N GLY A 560 -1.20 -61.21 48.93
CA GLY A 560 -2.24 -61.06 47.94
C GLY A 560 -2.29 -62.25 46.98
N SER A 561 -3.24 -63.17 47.21
CA SER A 561 -3.71 -64.28 46.35
C SER A 561 -2.71 -64.86 45.33
N GLN A 562 -1.58 -65.40 45.80
CA GLN A 562 -0.79 -66.30 44.97
C GLN A 562 -1.25 -67.74 45.21
N GLN A 563 -1.56 -68.46 44.14
CA GLN A 563 -1.84 -69.89 44.23
C GLN A 563 -0.52 -70.65 44.11
N VAL A 564 -0.14 -71.35 45.17
CA VAL A 564 0.96 -72.31 45.13
C VAL A 564 0.37 -73.67 44.79
N SER A 565 0.64 -74.15 43.58
CA SER A 565 0.21 -75.47 43.12
C SER A 565 1.30 -76.49 43.42
N VAL A 566 0.97 -77.55 44.15
CA VAL A 566 1.85 -78.71 44.34
C VAL A 566 1.43 -79.76 43.31
N SER A 567 2.34 -80.13 42.39
CA SER A 567 2.10 -81.24 41.47
C SER A 567 2.95 -82.44 41.87
N THR A 568 2.37 -83.63 41.73
CA THR A 568 3.09 -84.90 41.85
C THR A 568 3.45 -85.36 40.45
N THR A 569 4.74 -85.45 40.12
CA THR A 569 5.19 -86.21 38.95
C THR A 569 5.44 -87.63 39.41
N TYR A 570 4.74 -88.60 38.83
CA TYR A 570 5.04 -90.02 39.03
C TYR A 570 6.18 -90.46 38.11
#